data_AF-A0A085WKS8-F1
#
_entry.id   AF-A0A085WKS8-F1
#
_cell.length_a   1.000
_cell.length_b   1.000
_cell.length_c   1.000
_cell.angle_alpha   90.00
_cell.angle_beta   90.00
_cell.angle_gamma   90.00
#
_symmetry.space_group_name_H-M   'P 1'
#
loop_
_entity.id
_entity.type
_entity.pdbx_description
1 polymer ?
#
loop_
_entity_poly.entity_id
_entity_poly.type
_entity_poly.pdbx_seq_one_letter_code
_entity_poly.pdbx_strand_id
1 'polypeptide(L)'
;MRSWVSSFAFILLAGCGSVKGCGSSAPAPAPAPAPKAEAPRPAAPEPPEARFARKYLVIVHSSPTPGEGQELVEKIRTAGLAAEVQRLSSTPFSSLRPCLEVVIAGAFADKDSALALARKLDGAGVKNYLKNSGALAEDREQREADCREQAQLQAAAAARPDTAADPRFVDLRGPRTFVLLSSEPQDTPGAALRPQGGDRGFWMASLPKDPTGTFKAGDAFNVYDKQGLVKSGCRVKGFASLNRGIPHFGYFQQAEEPDAPGCGNAWPVAELDCSLVGTRAMNMESPVFVLPASRPAPKYFPLQSELPAPLKASEEAALKSLPDYTQAREQGETHAKAQGEPLRESWVQTSATVGPRRFVVSIARFLTGEGHTECGGPDYGASVSRVRAVSEEGQGAFLANVNGESVVSVMDLEGDGTVELLTRAPSDSQRMALVREDGTPMATSFLPNCDCGC
;
A
#
# COMPACT_ATOMS: atom_id res chain seq x y z
N MET A 1 1.24 63.49 -9.74
CA MET A 1 2.38 64.43 -9.70
C MET A 1 3.63 63.66 -9.27
N ARG A 2 4.70 63.70 -10.09
CA ARG A 2 6.10 63.23 -9.88
C ARG A 2 6.28 61.74 -9.53
N SER A 3 6.55 60.83 -10.49
CA SER A 3 7.78 60.62 -11.29
C SER A 3 9.00 60.21 -10.46
N TRP A 4 9.54 59.01 -10.69
CA TRP A 4 10.96 58.71 -10.83
C TRP A 4 11.12 57.43 -11.69
N VAL A 5 12.12 57.47 -12.56
CA VAL A 5 12.37 56.62 -13.73
C VAL A 5 13.72 55.92 -13.56
N SER A 6 13.85 54.67 -14.00
CA SER A 6 15.11 54.02 -14.44
C SER A 6 14.71 52.81 -15.29
N SER A 7 14.70 52.85 -16.62
CA SER A 7 15.83 52.85 -17.58
C SER A 7 16.76 51.63 -17.44
N PHE A 8 16.60 50.64 -18.31
CA PHE A 8 17.73 49.92 -18.91
C PHE A 8 17.43 49.53 -20.37
N ALA A 9 18.48 49.60 -21.17
CA ALA A 9 18.50 49.81 -22.61
C ALA A 9 18.14 48.59 -23.47
N PHE A 10 17.42 48.88 -24.55
CA PHE A 10 17.39 48.11 -25.80
C PHE A 10 18.63 48.47 -26.64
N ILE A 11 19.28 47.47 -27.23
CA ILE A 11 20.12 47.69 -28.42
C ILE A 11 19.65 46.72 -29.51
N LEU A 12 19.12 47.31 -30.58
CA LEU A 12 18.98 46.77 -31.93
C LEU A 12 20.36 46.78 -32.61
N LEU A 13 20.62 45.83 -33.51
CA LEU A 13 20.88 46.13 -34.92
C LEU A 13 21.05 44.86 -35.77
N ALA A 14 20.46 44.95 -36.96
CA ALA A 14 20.49 44.02 -38.07
C ALA A 14 21.80 44.10 -38.87
N GLY A 15 22.02 43.13 -39.76
CA GLY A 15 22.96 43.30 -40.88
C GLY A 15 23.33 42.02 -41.62
N CYS A 16 22.73 41.83 -42.80
CA CYS A 16 23.12 40.84 -43.82
C CYS A 16 24.55 41.03 -44.34
N GLY A 17 25.17 39.95 -44.82
CA GLY A 17 26.36 40.04 -45.67
C GLY A 17 26.84 38.68 -46.17
N SER A 18 26.49 38.36 -47.42
CA SER A 18 27.03 37.22 -48.18
C SER A 18 28.30 37.66 -48.91
N VAL A 19 29.44 36.98 -48.70
CA VAL A 19 30.62 37.08 -49.59
C VAL A 19 31.32 35.71 -49.69
N LYS A 20 31.55 35.29 -50.93
CA LYS A 20 32.34 34.13 -51.38
C LYS A 20 33.83 34.28 -51.06
N GLY A 21 34.45 33.17 -50.63
CA GLY A 21 35.70 32.63 -51.18
C GLY A 21 37.03 33.20 -50.68
N CYS A 22 37.85 32.36 -50.03
CA CYS A 22 39.19 31.93 -50.48
C CYS A 22 39.85 31.07 -49.39
N GLY A 23 40.58 30.04 -49.82
CA GLY A 23 40.99 28.92 -48.99
C GLY A 23 42.10 29.18 -47.97
N SER A 24 42.15 28.30 -46.97
CA SER A 24 43.39 27.75 -46.46
C SER A 24 43.07 26.41 -45.78
N SER A 25 43.57 25.33 -46.35
CA SER A 25 43.46 23.97 -45.83
C SER A 25 44.36 23.82 -44.60
N ALA A 26 43.78 23.82 -43.41
CA ALA A 26 44.43 23.34 -42.20
C ALA A 26 44.42 21.80 -42.18
N PRO A 27 45.53 21.12 -41.80
CA PRO A 27 45.57 19.67 -41.74
C PRO A 27 44.63 19.15 -40.66
N ALA A 28 43.90 18.08 -40.98
CA ALA A 28 42.95 17.42 -40.08
C ALA A 28 43.66 16.94 -38.80
N PRO A 29 43.07 17.14 -37.61
CA PRO A 29 43.59 16.57 -36.38
C PRO A 29 43.60 15.04 -36.47
N ALA A 30 44.71 14.43 -36.05
CA ALA A 30 44.85 12.98 -36.01
C ALA A 30 43.72 12.35 -35.18
N PRO A 31 43.13 11.22 -35.62
CA PRO A 31 42.07 10.55 -34.88
C PRO A 31 42.58 10.14 -33.49
N ALA A 32 41.77 10.45 -32.47
CA ALA A 32 42.05 10.02 -31.10
C ALA A 32 42.20 8.49 -31.06
N PRO A 33 43.17 7.95 -30.30
CA PRO A 33 43.35 6.51 -30.17
C PRO A 33 42.07 5.88 -29.64
N ALA A 34 41.65 4.79 -30.28
CA ALA A 34 40.48 4.02 -29.85
C ALA A 34 40.62 3.65 -28.36
N PRO A 35 39.57 3.79 -27.54
CA PRO A 35 39.60 3.39 -26.15
C PRO A 35 40.00 1.92 -26.09
N LYS A 36 41.09 1.62 -25.38
CA LYS A 36 41.50 0.24 -25.09
C LYS A 36 40.30 -0.44 -24.42
N ALA A 37 39.84 -1.53 -25.01
CA ALA A 37 38.80 -2.37 -24.44
C ALA A 37 39.17 -2.71 -22.98
N GLU A 38 38.43 -2.13 -22.05
CA GLU A 38 38.53 -2.47 -20.63
C GLU A 38 38.18 -3.95 -20.53
N ALA A 39 39.10 -4.75 -19.97
CA ALA A 39 38.86 -6.18 -19.79
C ALA A 39 37.52 -6.36 -19.04
N PRO A 40 36.68 -7.34 -19.42
CA PRO A 40 35.39 -7.54 -18.79
C PRO A 40 35.61 -7.67 -17.29
N ARG A 41 35.02 -6.75 -16.51
CA ARG A 41 35.06 -6.82 -15.05
C ARG A 41 34.52 -8.20 -14.65
N PRO A 42 35.19 -8.92 -13.74
CA PRO A 42 34.68 -10.19 -13.25
C PRO A 42 33.26 -9.99 -12.74
N ALA A 43 32.35 -10.87 -13.18
CA ALA A 43 30.96 -10.81 -12.77
C ALA A 43 30.89 -10.79 -11.24
N ALA A 44 30.09 -9.87 -10.70
CA ALA A 44 29.84 -9.83 -9.27
C ALA A 44 29.33 -11.21 -8.81
N PRO A 45 29.77 -11.70 -7.64
CA PRO A 45 29.28 -12.98 -7.12
C PRO A 45 27.76 -12.95 -7.05
N GLU A 46 27.12 -14.03 -7.49
CA GLU A 46 25.67 -14.14 -7.45
C GLU A 46 25.17 -14.00 -6.01
N PRO A 47 24.08 -13.25 -5.78
CA PRO A 47 23.53 -13.07 -4.45
C PRO A 47 23.06 -14.44 -3.90
N PRO A 48 23.13 -14.66 -2.57
CA PRO A 48 22.74 -15.93 -1.95
C PRO A 48 21.35 -16.44 -2.33
N GLU A 49 20.43 -15.53 -2.67
CA GLU A 49 19.05 -15.78 -3.07
C GLU A 49 18.92 -16.38 -4.48
N ALA A 50 19.95 -16.22 -5.33
CA ALA A 50 19.93 -16.67 -6.73
C ALA A 50 19.61 -18.17 -6.88
N ARG A 51 20.05 -19.01 -5.93
CA ARG A 51 19.75 -20.45 -5.94
C ARG A 51 18.27 -20.80 -5.81
N PHE A 52 17.46 -19.86 -5.31
CA PHE A 52 16.01 -20.02 -5.17
C PHE A 52 15.23 -19.42 -6.34
N ALA A 53 15.86 -18.70 -7.26
CA ALA A 53 15.19 -18.12 -8.40
C ALA A 53 14.71 -19.21 -9.38
N ARG A 54 13.50 -19.02 -9.93
CA ARG A 54 12.81 -19.91 -10.88
C ARG A 54 12.58 -21.31 -10.31
N LYS A 55 12.46 -21.43 -8.99
CA LYS A 55 12.16 -22.67 -8.27
C LYS A 55 10.73 -22.67 -7.77
N TYR A 56 10.16 -23.85 -7.63
CA TYR A 56 8.95 -24.08 -6.85
C TYR A 56 9.34 -24.16 -5.37
N LEU A 57 8.91 -23.16 -4.61
CA LEU A 57 9.09 -23.09 -3.17
C LEU A 57 7.91 -23.78 -2.49
N VAL A 58 8.20 -24.63 -1.51
CA VAL A 58 7.20 -25.16 -0.56
C VAL A 58 7.25 -24.26 0.66
N ILE A 59 6.36 -23.28 0.73
CA ILE A 59 6.32 -22.26 1.77
C ILE A 59 5.39 -22.76 2.89
N VAL A 60 5.86 -22.70 4.13
CA VAL A 60 5.11 -23.11 5.32
C VAL A 60 4.64 -21.93 6.16
N HIS A 61 5.23 -20.76 5.95
CA HIS A 61 4.85 -19.52 6.62
C HIS A 61 5.30 -18.30 5.80
N SER A 62 4.53 -17.22 5.86
CA SER A 62 4.85 -15.93 5.24
C SER A 62 4.34 -14.80 6.12
N SER A 63 5.23 -13.89 6.53
CA SER A 63 4.87 -12.78 7.43
C SER A 63 5.63 -11.49 7.11
N PRO A 64 5.01 -10.31 7.29
CA PRO A 64 5.74 -9.04 7.30
C PRO A 64 6.62 -8.88 8.56
N THR A 65 6.40 -9.69 9.61
CA THR A 65 7.16 -9.65 10.86
C THR A 65 8.29 -10.70 10.83
N PRO A 66 9.57 -10.30 10.86
CA PRO A 66 10.68 -11.25 10.88
C PRO A 66 10.63 -12.18 12.10
N GLY A 67 10.87 -13.47 11.89
CA GLY A 67 10.97 -14.48 12.95
C GLY A 67 9.69 -15.26 13.24
N GLU A 68 8.51 -14.83 12.76
CA GLU A 68 7.27 -15.59 12.90
C GLU A 68 7.35 -16.98 12.23
N GLY A 69 6.53 -17.94 12.69
CA GLY A 69 6.53 -19.32 12.16
C GLY A 69 7.66 -20.22 12.69
N GLN A 70 8.32 -19.85 13.80
CA GLN A 70 9.39 -20.67 14.40
C GLN A 70 8.88 -22.02 14.87
N GLU A 71 7.67 -22.09 15.40
CA GLU A 71 7.01 -23.32 15.82
C GLU A 71 6.82 -24.30 14.67
N LEU A 72 6.61 -23.80 13.44
CA LEU A 72 6.53 -24.64 12.23
C LEU A 72 7.90 -25.18 11.85
N VAL A 73 8.95 -24.37 11.97
CA VAL A 73 10.34 -24.83 11.78
C VAL A 73 10.67 -25.98 12.73
N GLU A 74 10.32 -25.85 14.02
CA GLU A 74 10.53 -26.89 15.02
C GLU A 74 9.69 -28.14 14.74
N LYS A 75 8.44 -27.97 14.31
CA LYS A 75 7.54 -29.08 13.94
C LYS A 75 8.07 -29.88 12.75
N ILE A 76 8.54 -29.21 11.69
CA ILE A 76 9.12 -29.86 10.50
C ILE A 76 10.39 -30.62 10.88
N ARG A 77 11.24 -30.03 11.74
CA ARG A 77 12.45 -30.68 12.23
C ARG A 77 12.13 -31.93 13.03
N THR A 78 11.16 -31.85 13.95
CA THR A 78 10.71 -32.96 14.79
C THR A 78 10.08 -34.08 13.97
N ALA A 79 9.37 -33.75 12.89
CA ALA A 79 8.78 -34.71 11.96
C ALA A 79 9.81 -35.43 11.06
N GLY A 80 11.10 -35.07 11.14
CA GLY A 80 12.14 -35.61 10.27
C GLY A 80 11.98 -35.19 8.80
N LEU A 81 11.20 -34.14 8.55
CA LEU A 81 10.91 -33.59 7.21
C LEU A 81 11.84 -32.42 6.86
N ALA A 82 13.00 -32.32 7.52
CA ALA A 82 13.95 -31.22 7.43
C ALA A 82 14.71 -31.17 6.09
N ALA A 83 14.00 -31.12 4.97
CA ALA A 83 14.55 -30.60 3.74
C ALA A 83 14.77 -29.10 3.96
N GLU A 84 16.03 -28.67 3.99
CA GLU A 84 16.48 -27.27 3.85
C GLU A 84 15.54 -26.15 4.38
N VAL A 85 15.06 -26.27 5.64
CA VAL A 85 14.16 -25.26 6.20
C VAL A 85 14.91 -23.94 6.33
N GLN A 86 14.44 -22.91 5.62
CA GLN A 86 15.14 -21.64 5.49
C GLN A 86 14.17 -20.47 5.55
N ARG A 87 14.66 -19.37 6.13
CA ARG A 87 13.99 -18.07 6.10
C ARG A 87 14.57 -17.27 4.93
N LEU A 88 13.69 -16.73 4.09
CA LEU A 88 14.06 -15.95 2.92
C LEU A 88 13.28 -14.63 2.91
N SER A 89 13.92 -13.55 2.46
CA SER A 89 13.17 -12.38 2.01
C SER A 89 12.44 -12.71 0.72
N SER A 90 11.15 -12.39 0.61
CA SER A 90 10.40 -12.54 -0.64
C SER A 90 10.69 -11.42 -1.64
N THR A 91 11.22 -10.30 -1.18
CA THR A 91 11.45 -9.06 -1.94
C THR A 91 12.26 -9.24 -3.23
N PRO A 92 13.32 -10.08 -3.26
CA PRO A 92 14.14 -10.24 -4.47
C PRO A 92 13.47 -11.01 -5.60
N PHE A 93 12.29 -11.60 -5.40
CA PHE A 93 11.69 -12.57 -6.32
C PHE A 93 10.49 -11.98 -7.06
N SER A 94 10.50 -12.04 -8.40
CA SER A 94 9.49 -11.37 -9.24
C SER A 94 8.08 -11.92 -9.08
N SER A 95 7.94 -13.19 -8.68
CA SER A 95 6.64 -13.85 -8.55
C SER A 95 6.20 -14.04 -7.10
N LEU A 96 6.94 -13.48 -6.12
CA LEU A 96 6.52 -13.44 -4.72
C LEU A 96 6.02 -12.04 -4.34
N ARG A 97 5.16 -11.97 -3.32
CA ARG A 97 4.73 -10.68 -2.76
C ARG A 97 5.93 -10.08 -2.02
N PRO A 98 6.40 -8.87 -2.36
CA PRO A 98 7.55 -8.26 -1.70
C PRO A 98 7.25 -7.91 -0.24
N CYS A 99 8.31 -7.60 0.52
CA CYS A 99 8.26 -7.14 1.91
C CYS A 99 7.75 -8.19 2.91
N LEU A 100 7.98 -9.48 2.64
CA LEU A 100 7.69 -10.57 3.56
C LEU A 100 8.96 -11.37 3.87
N GLU A 101 9.04 -11.91 5.07
CA GLU A 101 9.84 -13.08 5.36
C GLU A 101 9.02 -14.33 5.06
N VAL A 102 9.57 -15.26 4.29
CA VAL A 102 8.97 -16.56 4.01
C VAL A 102 9.81 -17.67 4.62
N VAL A 103 9.15 -18.62 5.26
CA VAL A 103 9.76 -19.86 5.74
C VAL A 103 9.48 -20.93 4.69
N ILE A 104 10.53 -21.42 4.04
CA ILE A 104 10.42 -22.53 3.09
C ILE A 104 10.85 -23.84 3.74
N ALA A 105 10.16 -24.92 3.39
CA ALA A 105 10.57 -26.30 3.70
C ALA A 105 11.34 -26.96 2.54
N GLY A 106 11.53 -26.25 1.43
CA GLY A 106 12.31 -26.75 0.29
C GLY A 106 12.08 -25.93 -0.97
N ALA A 107 13.01 -26.06 -1.92
CA ALA A 107 12.97 -25.42 -3.22
C ALA A 107 13.31 -26.43 -4.33
N PHE A 108 12.45 -26.54 -5.34
CA PHE A 108 12.53 -27.58 -6.36
C PHE A 108 12.55 -26.98 -7.77
N ALA A 109 13.21 -27.66 -8.70
CA ALA A 109 13.20 -27.22 -10.11
C ALA A 109 11.84 -27.47 -10.78
N ASP A 110 11.11 -28.50 -10.34
CA ASP A 110 9.82 -28.92 -10.88
C ASP A 110 8.72 -28.93 -9.82
N LYS A 111 7.48 -28.79 -10.31
CA LYS A 111 6.28 -28.71 -9.45
C LYS A 111 5.97 -30.03 -8.77
N ASP A 112 6.24 -31.17 -9.41
CA ASP A 112 5.87 -32.50 -8.90
C ASP A 112 6.69 -32.87 -7.65
N SER A 113 7.98 -32.56 -7.65
CA SER A 113 8.85 -32.73 -6.49
C SER A 113 8.44 -31.85 -5.31
N ALA A 114 8.07 -30.59 -5.59
CA ALA A 114 7.51 -29.69 -4.58
C ALA A 114 6.19 -30.24 -4.00
N LEU A 115 5.30 -30.75 -4.86
CA LEU A 115 4.03 -31.36 -4.44
C LEU A 115 4.25 -32.62 -3.60
N ALA A 116 5.28 -33.40 -3.90
CA ALA A 116 5.62 -34.58 -3.12
C ALA A 116 6.05 -34.21 -1.68
N LEU A 117 6.79 -33.12 -1.49
CA LEU A 117 7.12 -32.63 -0.15
C LEU A 117 5.89 -32.04 0.55
N ALA A 118 5.09 -31.23 -0.14
CA ALA A 118 3.85 -30.66 0.39
C ALA A 118 2.92 -31.73 0.99
N ARG A 119 2.70 -32.84 0.26
CA ARG A 119 1.90 -33.97 0.76
C ARG A 119 2.48 -34.62 2.02
N LYS A 120 3.81 -34.66 2.17
CA LYS A 120 4.46 -35.17 3.40
C LYS A 120 4.24 -34.22 4.57
N LEU A 121 4.34 -32.92 4.33
CA LEU A 121 4.06 -31.87 5.32
C LEU A 121 2.60 -31.91 5.76
N ASP A 122 1.66 -32.05 4.83
CA ASP A 122 0.23 -32.23 5.13
C ASP A 122 0.01 -33.45 6.04
N GLY A 123 0.65 -34.58 5.74
CA GLY A 123 0.60 -35.79 6.57
C GLY A 123 1.19 -35.61 7.98
N ALA A 124 2.07 -34.63 8.18
CA ALA A 124 2.60 -34.22 9.48
C ALA A 124 1.79 -33.08 10.13
N GLY A 125 0.67 -32.68 9.52
CA GLY A 125 -0.17 -31.57 9.98
C GLY A 125 0.52 -30.20 9.88
N VAL A 126 1.49 -30.04 8.96
CA VAL A 126 2.15 -28.77 8.67
C VAL A 126 1.48 -28.16 7.44
N LYS A 127 0.69 -27.10 7.65
CA LYS A 127 0.09 -26.34 6.55
C LYS A 127 1.19 -25.74 5.68
N ASN A 128 0.99 -25.78 4.37
CA ASN A 128 1.96 -25.31 3.39
C ASN A 128 1.25 -24.93 2.08
N TYR A 129 1.97 -24.23 1.21
CA TYR A 129 1.55 -23.96 -0.16
C TYR A 129 2.76 -23.90 -1.10
N LEU A 130 2.48 -24.01 -2.40
CA LEU A 130 3.50 -23.97 -3.44
C LEU A 130 3.45 -22.65 -4.19
N LYS A 131 4.63 -22.06 -4.42
CA LYS A 131 4.74 -20.88 -5.29
C LYS A 131 6.02 -20.93 -6.10
N ASN A 132 5.94 -20.61 -7.40
CA ASN A 132 7.14 -20.38 -8.17
C ASN A 132 7.71 -19.01 -7.78
N SER A 133 8.99 -18.95 -7.44
CA SER A 133 9.65 -17.71 -7.06
C SER A 133 9.83 -16.72 -8.23
N GLY A 134 9.81 -17.20 -9.46
CA GLY A 134 10.13 -16.37 -10.62
C GLY A 134 11.61 -16.00 -10.66
N ALA A 135 11.99 -15.10 -11.57
CA ALA A 135 13.37 -14.63 -11.65
C ALA A 135 13.70 -13.72 -10.46
N LEU A 136 14.99 -13.45 -10.25
CA LEU A 136 15.36 -12.32 -9.42
C LEU A 136 14.87 -11.02 -10.08
N ALA A 137 14.26 -10.15 -9.30
CA ALA A 137 13.82 -8.84 -9.74
C ALA A 137 15.04 -7.99 -10.11
N GLU A 138 15.00 -7.32 -11.26
CA GLU A 138 16.10 -6.45 -11.72
C GLU A 138 16.26 -5.21 -10.82
N ASP A 139 15.16 -4.79 -10.17
CA ASP A 139 15.04 -3.67 -9.24
C ASP A 139 15.12 -4.07 -7.75
N ARG A 140 15.76 -5.21 -7.43
CA ARG A 140 15.79 -5.78 -6.06
C ARG A 140 16.22 -4.79 -4.96
N GLU A 141 17.27 -4.00 -5.22
CA GLU A 141 17.85 -3.11 -4.21
C GLU A 141 16.88 -1.98 -3.85
N GLN A 142 16.15 -1.51 -4.86
CA GLN A 142 15.10 -0.52 -4.69
C GLN A 142 13.90 -1.10 -3.95
N ARG A 143 13.41 -2.29 -4.36
CA ARG A 143 12.31 -2.96 -3.64
C ARG A 143 12.66 -3.18 -2.17
N GLU A 144 13.90 -3.54 -1.86
CA GLU A 144 14.36 -3.66 -0.47
C GLU A 144 14.39 -2.32 0.27
N ALA A 145 14.76 -1.23 -0.39
CA ALA A 145 14.68 0.11 0.19
C ALA A 145 13.22 0.50 0.47
N ASP A 146 12.32 0.29 -0.48
CA ASP A 146 10.89 0.57 -0.35
C ASP A 146 10.27 -0.25 0.80
N CYS A 147 10.62 -1.54 0.90
CA CYS A 147 10.15 -2.39 2.00
C CYS A 147 10.67 -1.91 3.36
N ARG A 148 11.92 -1.44 3.45
CA ARG A 148 12.47 -0.89 4.70
C ARG A 148 11.78 0.42 5.08
N GLU A 149 11.54 1.31 4.12
CA GLU A 149 10.79 2.55 4.36
C GLU A 149 9.37 2.25 4.81
N GLN A 150 8.67 1.32 4.14
CA GLN A 150 7.33 0.90 4.54
C GLN A 150 7.31 0.31 5.95
N ALA A 151 8.29 -0.55 6.29
CA ALA A 151 8.41 -1.11 7.63
C ALA A 151 8.68 -0.02 8.68
N GLN A 152 9.48 1.00 8.36
CA GLN A 152 9.72 2.14 9.24
C GLN A 152 8.46 2.99 9.43
N LEU A 153 7.71 3.27 8.36
CA LEU A 153 6.44 3.99 8.43
C LEU A 153 5.40 3.22 9.25
N GLN A 154 5.32 1.90 9.07
CA GLN A 154 4.45 1.04 9.87
C GLN A 154 4.88 1.02 11.34
N ALA A 155 6.17 0.86 11.63
CA ALA A 155 6.70 0.90 12.99
C ALA A 155 6.47 2.27 13.66
N ALA A 156 6.63 3.37 12.92
CA ALA A 156 6.35 4.71 13.42
C ALA A 156 4.85 4.91 13.69
N ALA A 157 3.98 4.41 12.82
CA ALA A 157 2.53 4.44 13.02
C ALA A 157 2.11 3.61 14.24
N ALA A 158 2.70 2.43 14.42
CA ALA A 158 2.45 1.54 15.55
C ALA A 158 3.01 2.07 16.88
N ALA A 159 4.16 2.77 16.85
CA ALA A 159 4.75 3.38 18.03
C ALA A 159 3.95 4.58 18.54
N ARG A 160 3.01 5.12 17.75
CA ARG A 160 2.14 6.20 18.19
C ARG A 160 1.13 5.64 19.19
N PRO A 161 1.06 6.17 20.43
CA PRO A 161 0.09 5.68 21.39
C PRO A 161 -1.32 5.90 20.85
N ASP A 162 -2.06 4.80 20.74
CA ASP A 162 -3.49 4.79 20.45
C ASP A 162 -4.22 5.63 21.51
N THR A 163 -4.89 6.70 21.09
CA THR A 163 -5.77 7.45 21.99
C THR A 163 -7.23 7.16 21.68
N ALA A 164 -8.09 7.38 22.68
CA ALA A 164 -9.53 7.30 22.49
C ALA A 164 -10.05 8.35 21.49
N ALA A 165 -9.29 9.43 21.28
CA ALA A 165 -9.65 10.53 20.39
C ALA A 165 -9.38 10.24 18.91
N ASP A 166 -8.53 9.26 18.61
CA ASP A 166 -8.09 8.99 17.25
C ASP A 166 -9.23 8.43 16.37
N PRO A 167 -9.26 8.81 15.08
CA PRO A 167 -10.19 8.21 14.12
C PRO A 167 -9.89 6.72 13.96
N ARG A 168 -10.94 5.91 13.86
CA ARG A 168 -10.81 4.44 13.71
C ARG A 168 -11.74 3.94 12.63
N PHE A 169 -11.25 3.07 11.76
CA PHE A 169 -12.11 2.45 10.75
C PHE A 169 -12.98 1.36 11.36
N VAL A 170 -14.09 1.11 10.66
CA VAL A 170 -15.11 0.15 11.07
C VAL A 170 -15.13 -1.05 10.13
N ASP A 171 -15.15 -2.25 10.70
CA ASP A 171 -15.46 -3.50 9.98
C ASP A 171 -16.97 -3.78 10.07
N LEU A 172 -17.61 -3.97 8.91
CA LEU A 172 -19.05 -4.25 8.81
C LEU A 172 -19.28 -5.71 8.42
N ARG A 173 -20.06 -6.44 9.23
CA ARG A 173 -20.37 -7.86 9.00
C ARG A 173 -21.86 -8.11 9.20
N GLY A 174 -22.60 -8.04 8.10
CA GLY A 174 -24.06 -8.09 8.13
C GLY A 174 -24.62 -6.98 9.02
N PRO A 175 -25.38 -7.30 10.09
CA PRO A 175 -25.92 -6.30 11.00
C PRO A 175 -24.93 -5.80 12.07
N ARG A 176 -23.71 -6.36 12.13
CA ARG A 176 -22.73 -6.07 13.19
C ARG A 176 -21.71 -5.05 12.71
N THR A 177 -21.31 -4.19 13.64
CA THR A 177 -20.43 -3.04 13.41
C THR A 177 -19.29 -3.10 14.42
N PHE A 178 -18.05 -3.18 13.94
CA PHE A 178 -16.86 -3.33 14.79
C PHE A 178 -15.88 -2.19 14.59
N VAL A 179 -15.33 -1.66 15.67
CA VAL A 179 -14.26 -0.64 15.65
C VAL A 179 -12.94 -1.28 16.04
N LEU A 180 -11.91 -1.07 15.23
CA LEU A 180 -10.52 -1.46 15.52
C LEU A 180 -9.97 -0.70 16.75
N LEU A 181 -9.55 -1.42 17.78
CA LEU A 181 -9.07 -0.81 19.03
C LEU A 181 -7.57 -0.57 19.06
N SER A 182 -6.81 -1.19 18.17
CA SER A 182 -5.37 -0.99 18.08
C SER A 182 -4.90 -0.90 16.63
N SER A 183 -3.78 -0.21 16.42
CA SER A 183 -3.01 -0.23 15.17
C SER A 183 -2.20 -1.53 14.97
N GLU A 184 -2.06 -2.36 16.00
CA GLU A 184 -1.35 -3.64 15.92
C GLU A 184 -2.23 -4.83 16.33
N PRO A 185 -1.98 -6.03 15.77
CA PRO A 185 -2.60 -7.23 16.28
C PRO A 185 -2.10 -7.47 17.71
N GLN A 186 -3.00 -7.92 18.58
CA GLN A 186 -2.63 -8.30 19.93
C GLN A 186 -2.90 -9.78 20.13
N ASP A 187 -1.85 -10.51 20.50
CA ASP A 187 -2.02 -11.82 21.10
C ASP A 187 -2.91 -11.65 22.31
N THR A 188 -4.14 -12.16 22.21
CA THR A 188 -5.10 -12.16 23.31
C THR A 188 -5.11 -13.58 23.88
N PRO A 189 -4.27 -13.88 24.91
CA PRO A 189 -4.09 -15.24 25.36
C PRO A 189 -5.42 -15.82 25.86
N GLY A 190 -5.79 -17.00 25.36
CA GLY A 190 -6.99 -17.72 25.81
C GLY A 190 -8.29 -17.38 25.07
N ALA A 191 -8.28 -16.48 24.07
CA ALA A 191 -9.45 -16.21 23.24
C ALA A 191 -9.62 -17.33 22.19
N ALA A 192 -10.47 -18.32 22.48
CA ALA A 192 -10.79 -19.39 21.53
C ALA A 192 -11.70 -18.86 20.40
N LEU A 193 -11.08 -18.39 19.31
CA LEU A 193 -11.77 -17.92 18.11
C LEU A 193 -12.69 -19.00 17.55
N ARG A 194 -13.89 -18.60 17.12
CA ARG A 194 -14.86 -19.47 16.45
C ARG A 194 -15.42 -18.81 15.19
N PRO A 195 -15.73 -19.59 14.14
CA PRO A 195 -16.38 -19.05 12.96
C PRO A 195 -17.75 -18.47 13.33
N GLN A 196 -18.13 -17.38 12.68
CA GLN A 196 -19.35 -16.63 13.01
C GLN A 196 -20.38 -16.77 11.89
N GLY A 197 -21.62 -17.13 12.24
CA GLY A 197 -22.73 -17.14 11.28
C GLY A 197 -22.55 -18.10 10.09
N GLY A 198 -21.70 -19.12 10.23
CA GLY A 198 -21.33 -20.03 9.13
C GLY A 198 -20.31 -19.47 8.14
N ASP A 199 -19.85 -18.23 8.34
CA ASP A 199 -18.77 -17.62 7.55
C ASP A 199 -17.42 -18.15 8.04
N ARG A 200 -16.85 -19.09 7.28
CA ARG A 200 -15.52 -19.67 7.54
C ARG A 200 -14.38 -18.65 7.41
N GLY A 201 -14.62 -17.48 6.81
CA GLY A 201 -13.67 -16.38 6.70
C GLY A 201 -13.77 -15.36 7.84
N PHE A 202 -14.66 -15.58 8.83
CA PHE A 202 -14.87 -14.63 9.90
C PHE A 202 -14.88 -15.29 11.27
N TRP A 203 -13.83 -15.04 12.04
CA TRP A 203 -13.56 -15.69 13.31
C TRP A 203 -13.58 -14.68 14.45
N MET A 204 -14.27 -15.03 15.54
CA MET A 204 -14.34 -14.15 16.70
C MET A 204 -14.32 -14.90 18.03
N ALA A 205 -13.85 -14.21 19.05
CA ALA A 205 -13.99 -14.59 20.45
C ALA A 205 -14.34 -13.35 21.28
N SER A 206 -15.31 -13.46 22.18
CA SER A 206 -15.65 -12.35 23.08
C SER A 206 -14.52 -12.08 24.06
N LEU A 207 -14.27 -10.80 24.34
CA LEU A 207 -13.34 -10.35 25.36
C LEU A 207 -14.11 -9.69 26.51
N PRO A 208 -13.71 -9.91 27.77
CA PRO A 208 -14.41 -9.34 28.92
C PRO A 208 -14.19 -7.82 29.06
N LYS A 209 -13.11 -7.29 28.46
CA LYS A 209 -12.74 -5.87 28.47
C LYS A 209 -11.85 -5.55 27.27
N ASP A 210 -11.65 -4.26 27.01
CA ASP A 210 -10.64 -3.77 26.06
C ASP A 210 -9.23 -4.18 26.53
N PRO A 211 -8.45 -4.94 25.74
CA PRO A 211 -7.08 -5.30 26.10
C PRO A 211 -6.11 -4.10 26.05
N THR A 212 -6.45 -3.03 25.31
CA THR A 212 -5.64 -1.80 25.26
C THR A 212 -5.88 -0.90 26.48
N GLY A 213 -7.02 -1.07 27.16
CA GLY A 213 -7.44 -0.22 28.28
C GLY A 213 -7.90 1.19 27.88
N THR A 214 -8.05 1.46 26.58
CA THR A 214 -8.39 2.79 26.03
C THR A 214 -9.89 3.06 26.07
N PHE A 215 -10.70 2.02 25.94
CA PHE A 215 -12.16 2.09 25.79
C PHE A 215 -12.89 1.30 26.87
N LYS A 216 -14.14 1.70 27.13
CA LYS A 216 -15.08 1.02 28.03
C LYS A 216 -16.45 0.84 27.38
N ALA A 217 -17.19 -0.15 27.86
CA ALA A 217 -18.58 -0.31 27.47
C ALA A 217 -19.38 0.98 27.75
N GLY A 218 -20.22 1.38 26.80
CA GLY A 218 -21.01 2.60 26.83
C GLY A 218 -20.35 3.84 26.21
N ASP A 219 -19.04 3.81 25.93
CA ASP A 219 -18.37 4.87 25.17
C ASP A 219 -19.09 5.06 23.83
N ALA A 220 -19.30 6.32 23.44
CA ALA A 220 -20.15 6.66 22.29
C ALA A 220 -19.32 7.18 21.13
N PHE A 221 -19.68 6.73 19.93
CA PHE A 221 -19.08 7.10 18.66
C PHE A 221 -20.13 7.66 17.70
N ASN A 222 -19.68 8.55 16.84
CA ASN A 222 -20.37 8.92 15.61
C ASN A 222 -19.64 8.25 14.44
N VAL A 223 -20.41 7.66 13.53
CA VAL A 223 -19.94 6.96 12.34
C VAL A 223 -20.05 7.89 11.13
N TYR A 224 -18.97 7.98 10.37
CA TYR A 224 -18.80 8.87 9.24
C TYR A 224 -18.33 8.13 8.01
N ASP A 225 -18.71 8.61 6.83
CA ASP A 225 -18.18 8.17 5.55
C ASP A 225 -17.60 9.37 4.78
N LYS A 226 -17.29 9.16 3.49
CA LYS A 226 -16.76 10.21 2.61
C LYS A 226 -17.70 11.42 2.41
N GLN A 227 -19.00 11.26 2.71
CA GLN A 227 -20.05 12.26 2.50
C GLN A 227 -20.51 12.94 3.79
N GLY A 228 -20.18 12.41 4.96
CA GLY A 228 -20.60 12.98 6.24
C GLY A 228 -20.99 11.96 7.29
N LEU A 229 -21.76 12.43 8.27
CA LEU A 229 -22.35 11.59 9.31
C LEU A 229 -23.27 10.53 8.69
N VAL A 230 -23.03 9.27 9.04
CA VAL A 230 -23.85 8.12 8.67
C VAL A 230 -24.78 7.76 9.82
N LYS A 231 -24.23 7.70 11.04
CA LYS A 231 -24.96 7.31 12.24
C LYS A 231 -24.36 7.99 13.47
N SER A 232 -25.20 8.56 14.32
CA SER A 232 -24.75 9.15 15.59
C SER A 232 -25.04 8.25 16.79
N GLY A 233 -24.22 8.42 17.83
CA GLY A 233 -24.47 7.85 19.16
C GLY A 233 -24.36 6.33 19.26
N CYS A 234 -23.58 5.69 18.39
CA CYS A 234 -23.26 4.26 18.47
C CYS A 234 -22.39 3.98 19.69
N ARG A 235 -22.86 3.20 20.66
CA ARG A 235 -22.16 2.90 21.90
C ARG A 235 -21.43 1.57 21.83
N VAL A 236 -20.30 1.46 22.51
CA VAL A 236 -19.61 0.19 22.73
C VAL A 236 -20.50 -0.73 23.56
N LYS A 237 -20.96 -1.82 22.95
CA LYS A 237 -21.74 -2.87 23.61
C LYS A 237 -20.84 -3.90 24.30
N GLY A 238 -19.70 -4.20 23.70
CA GLY A 238 -18.76 -5.20 24.19
C GLY A 238 -17.50 -5.26 23.36
N PHE A 239 -16.61 -6.17 23.74
CA PHE A 239 -15.30 -6.33 23.13
C PHE A 239 -15.14 -7.73 22.55
N ALA A 240 -14.35 -7.84 21.49
CA ALA A 240 -14.02 -9.11 20.88
C ALA A 240 -12.61 -9.10 20.30
N SER A 241 -12.06 -10.28 20.11
CA SER A 241 -10.92 -10.53 19.24
C SER A 241 -11.48 -11.03 17.91
N LEU A 242 -11.03 -10.45 16.80
CA LEU A 242 -11.55 -10.68 15.46
C LEU A 242 -10.40 -11.09 14.53
N ASN A 243 -10.60 -12.15 13.77
CA ASN A 243 -9.68 -12.58 12.72
C ASN A 243 -10.47 -12.77 11.42
N ARG A 244 -10.01 -12.14 10.34
CA ARG A 244 -10.67 -12.19 9.03
C ARG A 244 -10.28 -13.42 8.20
N GLY A 245 -9.70 -14.44 8.82
CA GLY A 245 -8.98 -15.58 8.25
C GLY A 245 -9.39 -16.00 6.84
N ILE A 246 -8.94 -15.26 5.83
CA ILE A 246 -9.12 -15.62 4.42
C ILE A 246 -7.98 -16.56 4.08
N PRO A 247 -8.27 -17.84 3.92
CA PRO A 247 -7.27 -18.87 3.76
C PRO A 247 -6.72 -18.95 2.33
N HIS A 248 -5.60 -19.66 2.17
CA HIS A 248 -5.11 -20.19 0.89
C HIS A 248 -6.21 -20.91 0.07
N PHE A 249 -6.09 -20.86 -1.27
CA PHE A 249 -6.94 -21.56 -2.24
C PHE A 249 -7.22 -23.01 -1.82
N GLY A 250 -8.45 -23.31 -1.39
CA GLY A 250 -8.86 -24.68 -1.06
C GLY A 250 -9.29 -24.91 0.38
N TYR A 251 -9.07 -23.99 1.32
CA TYR A 251 -9.62 -24.13 2.69
C TYR A 251 -11.14 -24.12 2.72
N PHE A 252 -11.79 -23.31 1.87
CA PHE A 252 -13.25 -23.40 1.70
C PHE A 252 -13.69 -24.68 0.97
N GLN A 253 -12.76 -25.41 0.35
CA GLN A 253 -12.99 -26.69 -0.33
C GLN A 253 -12.71 -27.89 0.59
N GLN A 254 -12.19 -27.66 1.82
CA GLN A 254 -12.00 -28.72 2.80
C GLN A 254 -13.36 -29.23 3.29
N ALA A 255 -13.51 -30.55 3.26
CA ALA A 255 -14.74 -31.23 3.68
C ALA A 255 -15.01 -31.06 5.19
N GLU A 256 -13.96 -31.07 6.01
CA GLU A 256 -14.05 -30.80 7.43
C GLU A 256 -14.15 -29.30 7.71
N GLU A 257 -14.92 -28.94 8.74
CA GLU A 257 -14.99 -27.56 9.20
C GLU A 257 -13.66 -27.20 9.88
N PRO A 258 -13.03 -26.09 9.49
CA PRO A 258 -11.76 -25.69 10.09
C PRO A 258 -11.92 -25.44 11.58
N ASP A 259 -10.90 -25.80 12.36
CA ASP A 259 -10.82 -25.63 13.82
C ASP A 259 -10.08 -24.35 14.25
N ALA A 260 -9.46 -23.66 13.28
CA ALA A 260 -8.75 -22.40 13.45
C ALA A 260 -8.86 -21.52 12.19
N PRO A 261 -8.71 -20.19 12.31
CA PRO A 261 -8.60 -19.31 11.15
C PRO A 261 -7.45 -19.77 10.23
N GLY A 262 -7.65 -19.62 8.91
CA GLY A 262 -6.68 -20.09 7.93
C GLY A 262 -5.32 -19.40 8.03
N CYS A 263 -5.31 -18.12 8.37
CA CYS A 263 -4.15 -17.26 8.47
C CYS A 263 -4.51 -15.95 9.23
N GLY A 264 -3.53 -15.05 9.35
CA GLY A 264 -3.72 -13.71 9.90
C GLY A 264 -3.76 -13.69 11.42
N ASN A 265 -3.59 -12.50 11.99
CA ASN A 265 -3.58 -12.31 13.44
C ASN A 265 -4.94 -11.89 13.95
N ALA A 266 -5.21 -12.14 15.23
CA ALA A 266 -6.42 -11.69 15.88
C ALA A 266 -6.28 -10.22 16.32
N TRP A 267 -7.34 -9.43 16.09
CA TRP A 267 -7.37 -7.99 16.34
C TRP A 267 -8.39 -7.65 17.42
N PRO A 268 -8.02 -6.83 18.41
CA PRO A 268 -8.98 -6.35 19.39
C PRO A 268 -9.95 -5.36 18.73
N VAL A 269 -11.25 -5.62 18.89
CA VAL A 269 -12.33 -4.77 18.38
C VAL A 269 -13.37 -4.48 19.45
N ALA A 270 -14.03 -3.33 19.33
CA ALA A 270 -15.27 -3.04 20.04
C ALA A 270 -16.47 -3.26 19.11
N GLU A 271 -17.47 -4.00 19.58
CA GLU A 271 -18.76 -4.11 18.91
C GLU A 271 -19.66 -2.94 19.32
N LEU A 272 -20.22 -2.24 18.32
CA LEU A 272 -21.12 -1.12 18.55
C LEU A 272 -22.59 -1.58 18.61
N ASP A 273 -23.40 -0.92 19.43
CA ASP A 273 -24.85 -1.15 19.57
C ASP A 273 -25.69 -0.52 18.43
N CYS A 274 -25.09 -0.34 17.26
CA CYS A 274 -25.76 0.21 16.10
C CYS A 274 -25.53 -0.67 14.87
N SER A 275 -26.60 -0.90 14.11
CA SER A 275 -26.53 -1.51 12.79
C SER A 275 -26.43 -0.43 11.74
N LEU A 276 -25.52 -0.60 10.78
CA LEU A 276 -25.45 0.22 9.58
C LEU A 276 -26.24 -0.39 8.41
N VAL A 277 -26.99 -1.46 8.64
CA VAL A 277 -27.85 -2.06 7.62
C VAL A 277 -28.89 -1.05 7.13
N GLY A 278 -29.04 -0.95 5.82
CA GLY A 278 -29.95 0.00 5.18
C GLY A 278 -29.42 1.45 5.14
N THR A 279 -28.21 1.70 5.63
CA THR A 279 -27.52 2.99 5.44
C THR A 279 -26.70 3.00 4.17
N ARG A 280 -26.30 4.19 3.71
CA ARG A 280 -25.42 4.36 2.54
C ARG A 280 -24.07 3.65 2.70
N ALA A 281 -23.60 3.42 3.92
CA ALA A 281 -22.35 2.71 4.20
C ALA A 281 -22.36 1.25 3.71
N MET A 282 -23.47 0.53 3.92
CA MET A 282 -23.61 -0.87 3.47
C MET A 282 -23.77 -0.99 1.95
N ASN A 283 -24.32 0.02 1.28
CA ASN A 283 -24.69 -0.08 -0.13
C ASN A 283 -23.59 0.35 -1.11
N MET A 284 -22.53 1.01 -0.62
CA MET A 284 -21.56 1.69 -1.48
C MET A 284 -20.12 1.17 -1.39
N GLU A 285 -19.89 0.02 -0.74
CA GLU A 285 -18.53 -0.47 -0.42
C GLU A 285 -17.63 0.66 0.12
N SER A 286 -18.25 1.60 0.82
CA SER A 286 -17.60 2.83 1.24
C SER A 286 -17.22 2.61 2.69
N PRO A 287 -15.94 2.34 2.98
CA PRO A 287 -15.50 2.15 4.35
C PRO A 287 -15.83 3.39 5.17
N VAL A 288 -16.23 3.13 6.40
CA VAL A 288 -16.63 4.15 7.36
C VAL A 288 -15.65 4.19 8.50
N PHE A 289 -15.53 5.35 9.12
CA PHE A 289 -14.71 5.56 10.29
C PHE A 289 -15.55 6.15 11.42
N VAL A 290 -15.05 6.03 12.65
CA VAL A 290 -15.66 6.59 13.84
C VAL A 290 -14.80 7.67 14.45
N LEU A 291 -15.48 8.62 15.08
CA LEU A 291 -14.91 9.58 16.02
C LEU A 291 -15.72 9.52 17.31
N PRO A 292 -15.11 9.77 18.49
CA PRO A 292 -15.87 9.90 19.73
C PRO A 292 -17.00 10.92 19.59
N ALA A 293 -18.16 10.60 20.15
CA ALA A 293 -19.34 11.46 20.03
C ALA A 293 -19.18 12.84 20.69
N SER A 294 -18.16 13.00 21.55
CA SER A 294 -17.76 14.27 22.15
C SER A 294 -16.95 15.19 21.22
N ARG A 295 -16.44 14.66 20.10
CA ARG A 295 -15.70 15.47 19.12
C ARG A 295 -16.65 16.30 18.25
N PRO A 296 -16.20 17.47 17.77
CA PRO A 296 -16.89 18.19 16.70
C PRO A 296 -17.12 17.28 15.49
N ALA A 297 -18.22 17.49 14.78
CA ALA A 297 -18.46 16.80 13.52
C ALA A 297 -17.45 17.30 12.47
N PRO A 298 -16.86 16.40 11.65
CA PRO A 298 -15.95 16.81 10.60
C PRO A 298 -16.63 17.75 9.60
N LYS A 299 -15.87 18.73 9.12
CA LYS A 299 -16.29 19.60 8.03
C LYS A 299 -15.79 19.03 6.71
N TYR A 300 -16.71 18.69 5.82
CA TYR A 300 -16.39 18.10 4.52
C TYR A 300 -16.27 19.18 3.44
N PHE A 301 -15.28 19.01 2.57
CA PHE A 301 -15.06 19.88 1.43
C PHE A 301 -15.33 19.09 0.14
N PRO A 302 -16.21 19.59 -0.74
CA PRO A 302 -16.59 18.87 -1.95
C PRO A 302 -15.40 18.75 -2.90
N LEU A 303 -15.16 17.52 -3.36
CA LEU A 303 -14.19 17.25 -4.42
C LEU A 303 -14.73 17.75 -5.76
N GLN A 304 -13.89 18.49 -6.47
CA GLN A 304 -14.09 18.97 -7.83
C GLN A 304 -13.18 18.17 -8.76
N SER A 305 -13.76 17.50 -9.75
CA SER A 305 -13.02 16.72 -10.76
C SER A 305 -12.44 17.58 -11.89
N GLU A 306 -12.90 18.83 -12.02
CA GLU A 306 -12.44 19.74 -13.06
C GLU A 306 -11.55 20.83 -12.46
N LEU A 307 -10.32 20.89 -12.95
CA LEU A 307 -9.38 21.96 -12.67
C LEU A 307 -9.35 22.94 -13.84
N PRO A 308 -9.16 24.26 -13.58
CA PRO A 308 -8.82 25.20 -14.64
C PRO A 308 -7.61 24.70 -15.45
N ALA A 309 -7.68 24.76 -16.78
CA ALA A 309 -6.65 24.20 -17.66
C ALA A 309 -5.21 24.63 -17.33
N PRO A 310 -4.92 25.91 -16.95
CA PRO A 310 -3.57 26.30 -16.55
C PRO A 310 -3.09 25.59 -15.28
N LEU A 311 -3.98 25.41 -14.31
CA LEU A 311 -3.68 24.72 -13.06
C LEU A 311 -3.47 23.22 -13.32
N LYS A 312 -4.35 22.59 -14.10
CA LYS A 312 -4.19 21.21 -14.55
C LYS A 312 -2.82 20.95 -15.16
N ALA A 313 -2.42 21.76 -16.14
CA ALA A 313 -1.12 21.62 -16.82
C ALA A 313 0.07 21.84 -15.87
N SER A 314 -0.02 22.85 -14.99
CA SER A 314 1.02 23.09 -13.97
C SER A 314 1.18 21.90 -13.03
N GLU A 315 0.09 21.27 -12.61
CA GLU A 315 0.11 20.14 -11.70
C GLU A 315 0.61 18.86 -12.38
N GLU A 316 0.24 18.61 -13.64
CA GLU A 316 0.81 17.52 -14.42
C GLU A 316 2.33 17.67 -14.58
N ALA A 317 2.81 18.88 -14.91
CA ALA A 317 4.24 19.16 -15.01
C ALA A 317 4.96 18.95 -13.66
N ALA A 318 4.34 19.40 -12.57
CA ALA A 318 4.88 19.26 -11.22
C ALA A 318 4.91 17.81 -10.72
N LEU A 319 3.98 16.96 -11.18
CA LEU A 319 4.03 15.52 -10.90
C LEU A 319 5.09 14.82 -11.75
N LYS A 320 5.20 15.18 -13.04
CA LYS A 320 6.22 14.65 -13.97
C LYS A 320 7.65 14.96 -13.56
N SER A 321 7.86 16.02 -12.79
CA SER A 321 9.19 16.37 -12.28
C SER A 321 9.61 15.56 -11.05
N LEU A 322 8.74 14.72 -10.49
CA LEU A 322 9.09 13.88 -9.35
C LEU A 322 9.97 12.70 -9.80
N PRO A 323 11.03 12.36 -9.06
CA PRO A 323 11.83 11.16 -9.33
C PRO A 323 10.97 9.88 -9.40
N ASP A 324 10.02 9.74 -8.48
CA ASP A 324 9.11 8.58 -8.42
C ASP A 324 8.27 8.43 -9.69
N TYR A 325 7.90 9.54 -10.34
CA TYR A 325 7.16 9.50 -11.61
C TYR A 325 8.03 8.91 -12.72
N THR A 326 9.27 9.40 -12.86
CA THR A 326 10.22 8.89 -13.86
C THR A 326 10.50 7.41 -13.62
N GLN A 327 10.76 7.03 -12.37
CA GLN A 327 11.05 5.66 -11.99
C GLN A 327 9.87 4.72 -12.27
N ALA A 328 8.66 5.05 -11.81
CA ALA A 328 7.48 4.21 -12.03
C ALA A 328 7.19 4.03 -13.52
N ARG A 329 7.37 5.10 -14.32
CA ARG A 329 7.23 5.03 -15.76
C ARG A 329 8.26 4.10 -16.40
N GLU A 330 9.54 4.26 -16.08
CA GLU A 330 10.63 3.45 -16.66
C GLU A 330 10.49 1.96 -16.30
N GLN A 331 10.12 1.66 -15.05
CA GLN A 331 9.82 0.29 -14.60
C GLN A 331 8.63 -0.29 -15.37
N GLY A 332 7.55 0.47 -15.51
CA GLY A 332 6.40 0.07 -16.29
C GLY A 332 6.71 -0.17 -17.76
N GLU A 333 7.53 0.67 -18.39
CA GLU A 333 7.95 0.52 -19.79
C GLU A 333 8.80 -0.74 -19.99
N THR A 334 9.69 -1.04 -19.04
CA THR A 334 10.51 -2.26 -19.01
C THR A 334 9.63 -3.51 -18.89
N HIS A 335 8.68 -3.50 -17.95
CA HIS A 335 7.75 -4.60 -17.74
C HIS A 335 6.83 -4.83 -18.94
N ALA A 336 6.25 -3.76 -19.47
CA ALA A 336 5.41 -3.76 -20.66
C ALA A 336 6.13 -4.42 -21.86
N LYS A 337 7.39 -4.04 -22.09
CA LYS A 337 8.22 -4.65 -23.14
C LYS A 337 8.49 -6.13 -22.88
N ALA A 338 8.74 -6.54 -21.65
CA ALA A 338 9.00 -7.93 -21.29
C ALA A 338 7.78 -8.83 -21.50
N GLN A 339 6.57 -8.31 -21.24
CA GLN A 339 5.31 -9.05 -21.42
C GLN A 339 4.72 -8.92 -22.84
N GLY A 340 5.24 -8.02 -23.66
CA GLY A 340 4.65 -7.73 -24.98
C GLY A 340 3.32 -6.99 -24.88
N GLU A 341 3.11 -6.24 -23.81
CA GLU A 341 1.89 -5.46 -23.54
C GLU A 341 2.17 -3.95 -23.59
N PRO A 342 1.16 -3.11 -23.86
CA PRO A 342 1.32 -1.66 -23.77
C PRO A 342 1.30 -1.18 -22.32
N LEU A 343 2.18 -0.23 -21.97
CA LEU A 343 2.03 0.55 -20.75
C LEU A 343 0.91 1.59 -20.94
N ARG A 344 -0.09 1.56 -20.06
CA ARG A 344 -1.17 2.54 -20.02
C ARG A 344 -0.89 3.56 -18.92
N GLU A 345 -0.76 4.81 -19.32
CA GLU A 345 -0.66 5.94 -18.42
C GLU A 345 -2.04 6.62 -18.30
N SER A 346 -2.52 6.83 -17.07
CA SER A 346 -3.77 7.56 -16.83
C SER A 346 -3.61 8.58 -15.71
N TRP A 347 -4.41 9.65 -15.79
CA TRP A 347 -4.31 10.81 -14.90
C TRP A 347 -5.63 11.05 -14.18
N VAL A 348 -5.54 11.25 -12.87
CA VAL A 348 -6.66 11.68 -12.04
C VAL A 348 -6.23 12.94 -11.31
N GLN A 349 -7.01 13.99 -11.47
CA GLN A 349 -6.83 15.22 -10.71
C GLN A 349 -8.14 15.58 -10.04
N THR A 350 -8.07 15.91 -8.76
CA THR A 350 -9.21 16.37 -7.99
C THR A 350 -8.78 17.55 -7.14
N SER A 351 -9.74 18.40 -6.76
CA SER A 351 -9.46 19.49 -5.85
C SER A 351 -10.56 19.74 -4.85
N ALA A 352 -10.21 20.39 -3.74
CA ALA A 352 -11.16 20.86 -2.75
C ALA A 352 -10.78 22.30 -2.37
N THR A 353 -11.78 23.16 -2.18
CA THR A 353 -11.55 24.55 -1.73
C THR A 353 -11.87 24.67 -0.24
N VAL A 354 -10.91 25.21 0.52
CA VAL A 354 -10.93 25.33 1.97
C VAL A 354 -10.52 26.75 2.34
N GLY A 355 -11.52 27.60 2.57
CA GLY A 355 -11.28 29.03 2.73
C GLY A 355 -10.55 29.59 1.49
N PRO A 356 -9.41 30.29 1.66
CA PRO A 356 -8.64 30.86 0.54
C PRO A 356 -7.69 29.86 -0.14
N ARG A 357 -7.63 28.61 0.33
CA ARG A 357 -6.74 27.57 -0.21
C ARG A 357 -7.53 26.63 -1.11
N ARG A 358 -6.93 26.24 -2.24
CA ARG A 358 -7.36 25.11 -3.05
C ARG A 358 -6.37 23.96 -2.90
N PHE A 359 -6.84 22.87 -2.34
CA PHE A 359 -6.10 21.62 -2.32
C PHE A 359 -6.24 20.95 -3.66
N VAL A 360 -5.12 20.62 -4.30
CA VAL A 360 -5.08 19.85 -5.53
C VAL A 360 -4.37 18.54 -5.28
N VAL A 361 -5.03 17.46 -5.68
CA VAL A 361 -4.52 16.10 -5.64
C VAL A 361 -4.32 15.67 -7.08
N SER A 362 -3.09 15.29 -7.42
CA SER A 362 -2.73 14.81 -8.75
C SER A 362 -2.16 13.41 -8.66
N ILE A 363 -2.65 12.53 -9.53
CA ILE A 363 -2.30 11.11 -9.53
C ILE A 363 -2.03 10.68 -10.97
N ALA A 364 -0.86 10.09 -11.20
CA ALA A 364 -0.52 9.36 -12.42
C ALA A 364 -0.51 7.87 -12.10
N ARG A 365 -1.13 7.07 -12.96
CA ARG A 365 -1.18 5.61 -12.85
C ARG A 365 -0.53 4.97 -14.06
N PHE A 366 0.25 3.93 -13.83
CA PHE A 366 0.99 3.18 -14.83
C PHE A 366 0.61 1.71 -14.73
N LEU A 367 -0.09 1.19 -15.75
CA LEU A 367 -0.64 -0.16 -15.74
C LEU A 367 -0.24 -0.94 -17.00
N THR A 368 0.11 -2.21 -16.86
CA THR A 368 -0.02 -3.21 -17.94
C THR A 368 -1.19 -4.13 -17.63
N GLY A 369 -1.71 -4.87 -18.62
CA GLY A 369 -2.83 -5.78 -18.42
C GLY A 369 -4.01 -5.10 -17.72
N GLU A 370 -4.51 -5.68 -16.64
CA GLU A 370 -5.54 -5.10 -15.78
C GLU A 370 -4.96 -4.41 -14.52
N GLY A 371 -3.63 -4.43 -14.35
CA GLY A 371 -2.95 -3.87 -13.19
C GLY A 371 -2.91 -4.82 -11.99
N HIS A 372 -3.19 -6.11 -12.19
CA HIS A 372 -3.16 -7.13 -11.13
C HIS A 372 -1.73 -7.48 -10.71
N THR A 373 -1.12 -6.60 -9.91
CA THR A 373 0.18 -6.87 -9.26
C THR A 373 0.02 -7.59 -7.93
N GLU A 374 -1.18 -7.55 -7.36
CA GLU A 374 -1.46 -8.16 -6.08
C GLU A 374 -1.16 -9.65 -6.12
N CYS A 375 -0.54 -10.13 -5.05
CA CYS A 375 -0.22 -11.54 -4.89
C CYS A 375 0.77 -12.11 -5.93
N GLY A 376 1.52 -11.25 -6.65
CA GLY A 376 2.51 -11.69 -7.65
C GLY A 376 1.87 -12.02 -9.01
N GLY A 377 0.77 -11.35 -9.36
CA GLY A 377 0.20 -11.40 -10.70
C GLY A 377 1.18 -10.87 -11.77
N PRO A 378 0.93 -11.18 -13.05
CA PRO A 378 1.88 -10.90 -14.13
C PRO A 378 1.88 -9.43 -14.58
N ASP A 379 0.93 -8.63 -14.12
CA ASP A 379 0.78 -7.24 -14.53
C ASP A 379 1.77 -6.32 -13.80
N TYR A 380 1.91 -5.11 -14.31
CA TYR A 380 2.52 -3.99 -13.62
C TYR A 380 1.45 -2.98 -13.23
N GLY A 381 1.63 -2.39 -12.06
CA GLY A 381 0.69 -1.45 -11.47
C GLY A 381 1.41 -0.58 -10.46
N ALA A 382 1.57 0.70 -10.82
CA ALA A 382 2.13 1.71 -9.94
C ALA A 382 1.32 3.00 -10.03
N SER A 383 1.33 3.76 -8.94
CA SER A 383 0.70 5.08 -8.87
C SER A 383 1.64 6.07 -8.21
N VAL A 384 1.77 7.25 -8.79
CA VAL A 384 2.51 8.37 -8.21
C VAL A 384 1.52 9.48 -7.94
N SER A 385 1.52 9.97 -6.70
CA SER A 385 0.48 10.87 -6.22
C SER A 385 1.08 12.02 -5.41
N ARG A 386 0.49 13.20 -5.56
CA ARG A 386 0.95 14.44 -4.94
C ARG A 386 -0.21 15.27 -4.47
N VAL A 387 -0.04 15.93 -3.33
CA VAL A 387 -0.98 16.93 -2.80
C VAL A 387 -0.30 18.28 -2.65
N ARG A 388 -0.99 19.33 -3.10
CA ARG A 388 -0.56 20.72 -2.95
C ARG A 388 -1.69 21.59 -2.44
N ALA A 389 -1.38 22.52 -1.55
CA ALA A 389 -2.24 23.66 -1.27
C ALA A 389 -1.83 24.80 -2.21
N VAL A 390 -2.76 25.25 -3.03
CA VAL A 390 -2.58 26.33 -4.00
C VAL A 390 -3.43 27.52 -3.54
N SER A 391 -2.80 28.69 -3.43
CA SER A 391 -3.51 29.95 -3.18
C SER A 391 -4.31 30.40 -4.41
N GLU A 392 -5.20 31.37 -4.24
CA GLU A 392 -5.92 31.98 -5.38
C GLU A 392 -4.97 32.59 -6.43
N GLU A 393 -3.78 33.03 -6.02
CA GLU A 393 -2.74 33.60 -6.88
C GLU A 393 -1.91 32.53 -7.61
N GLY A 394 -2.22 31.24 -7.43
CA GLY A 394 -1.54 30.12 -8.10
C GLY A 394 -0.19 29.74 -7.49
N GLN A 395 0.28 30.46 -6.47
CA GLN A 395 1.41 30.01 -5.65
C GLN A 395 0.95 28.87 -4.77
N GLY A 396 1.67 27.74 -4.79
CA GLY A 396 1.28 26.57 -4.00
C GLY A 396 2.44 25.92 -3.27
N ALA A 397 2.21 25.58 -2.00
CA ALA A 397 3.12 24.79 -1.20
C ALA A 397 2.94 23.30 -1.53
N PHE A 398 4.05 22.59 -1.66
CA PHE A 398 4.02 21.12 -1.60
C PHE A 398 3.71 20.71 -0.17
N LEU A 399 2.79 19.76 -0.02
CA LEU A 399 2.38 19.29 1.29
C LEU A 399 2.89 17.88 1.54
N ALA A 400 2.57 16.95 0.63
CA ALA A 400 2.95 15.55 0.76
C ALA A 400 2.94 14.81 -0.58
N ASN A 401 3.74 13.76 -0.65
CA ASN A 401 3.46 12.62 -1.50
C ASN A 401 2.49 11.73 -0.73
N VAL A 402 1.39 11.33 -1.37
CA VAL A 402 0.39 10.49 -0.71
C VAL A 402 0.42 9.11 -1.36
N ASN A 403 0.70 8.07 -0.57
CA ASN A 403 0.59 6.70 -1.04
C ASN A 403 -0.90 6.36 -1.18
N GLY A 404 -1.44 6.46 -2.39
CA GLY A 404 -2.85 6.22 -2.66
C GLY A 404 -3.21 6.40 -4.14
N GLU A 405 -4.22 5.66 -4.59
CA GLU A 405 -4.74 5.70 -5.95
C GLU A 405 -5.75 6.80 -6.19
N SER A 406 -6.42 7.27 -5.14
CA SER A 406 -7.41 8.34 -5.22
C SER A 406 -7.60 9.01 -3.86
N VAL A 407 -7.86 10.31 -3.87
CA VAL A 407 -8.46 11.00 -2.74
C VAL A 407 -9.97 10.93 -2.90
N VAL A 408 -10.62 10.37 -1.89
CA VAL A 408 -12.05 10.07 -1.88
C VAL A 408 -12.82 11.14 -1.09
N SER A 409 -12.15 11.82 -0.17
CA SER A 409 -12.72 12.96 0.55
C SER A 409 -11.61 13.87 1.12
N VAL A 410 -11.93 15.14 1.27
CA VAL A 410 -11.12 16.13 2.00
C VAL A 410 -11.99 16.66 3.13
N MET A 411 -11.48 16.63 4.35
CA MET A 411 -12.22 17.03 5.53
C MET A 411 -11.32 17.73 6.54
N ASP A 412 -11.93 18.48 7.44
CA ASP A 412 -11.31 19.01 8.66
C ASP A 412 -11.98 18.26 9.81
N LEU A 413 -11.27 17.29 10.39
CA LEU A 413 -11.78 16.39 11.43
C LEU A 413 -11.93 17.09 12.79
N GLU A 414 -11.14 18.13 13.04
CA GLU A 414 -11.02 18.75 14.35
C GLU A 414 -11.75 20.11 14.41
N GLY A 415 -12.09 20.68 13.25
CA GLY A 415 -12.60 22.04 13.11
C GLY A 415 -11.53 23.11 13.31
N ASP A 416 -10.25 22.75 13.19
CA ASP A 416 -9.10 23.63 13.47
C ASP A 416 -8.56 24.33 12.21
N GLY A 417 -9.11 24.00 11.03
CA GLY A 417 -8.67 24.50 9.73
C GLY A 417 -7.53 23.72 9.10
N THR A 418 -7.00 22.71 9.78
CA THR A 418 -6.12 21.68 9.20
C THR A 418 -6.99 20.70 8.41
N VAL A 419 -6.46 20.15 7.31
CA VAL A 419 -7.22 19.19 6.50
C VAL A 419 -6.62 17.80 6.58
N GLU A 420 -7.50 16.83 6.60
CA GLU A 420 -7.22 15.42 6.42
C GLU A 420 -7.77 14.93 5.09
N LEU A 421 -7.05 13.98 4.51
CA LEU A 421 -7.40 13.34 3.27
C LEU A 421 -7.81 11.91 3.58
N LEU A 422 -8.99 11.54 3.10
CA LEU A 422 -9.40 10.16 3.04
C LEU A 422 -8.98 9.60 1.68
N THR A 423 -7.96 8.74 1.68
CA THR A 423 -7.34 8.18 0.48
C THR A 423 -7.69 6.71 0.33
N ARG A 424 -7.67 6.22 -0.91
CA ARG A 424 -7.82 4.80 -1.26
C ARG A 424 -6.48 4.24 -1.70
N ALA A 425 -6.12 3.03 -1.25
CA ALA A 425 -4.88 2.38 -1.65
C ALA A 425 -4.91 1.94 -3.13
N PRO A 426 -3.75 1.79 -3.79
CA PRO A 426 -3.70 1.44 -5.20
C PRO A 426 -4.29 0.09 -5.55
N SER A 427 -3.79 -0.93 -4.90
CA SER A 427 -4.05 -2.28 -5.34
C SER A 427 -5.31 -2.89 -4.70
N ASP A 428 -5.78 -2.31 -3.59
CA ASP A 428 -6.92 -2.79 -2.83
C ASP A 428 -7.96 -1.66 -2.70
N SER A 429 -8.98 -1.73 -3.54
CA SER A 429 -10.05 -0.72 -3.59
C SER A 429 -10.83 -0.56 -2.27
N GLN A 430 -10.72 -1.52 -1.36
CA GLN A 430 -11.34 -1.52 -0.04
C GLN A 430 -10.43 -0.94 1.04
N ARG A 431 -9.11 -0.87 0.79
CA ARG A 431 -8.16 -0.21 1.69
C ARG A 431 -8.23 1.30 1.55
N MET A 432 -8.38 1.94 2.69
CA MET A 432 -8.36 3.38 2.81
C MET A 432 -7.40 3.77 3.92
N ALA A 433 -6.89 4.99 3.79
CA ALA A 433 -6.17 5.64 4.84
C ALA A 433 -6.78 7.02 5.09
N LEU A 434 -6.76 7.42 6.34
CA LEU A 434 -6.93 8.81 6.72
C LEU A 434 -5.53 9.35 6.99
N VAL A 435 -5.13 10.38 6.26
CA VAL A 435 -3.80 10.99 6.36
C VAL A 435 -3.95 12.49 6.59
N ARG A 436 -3.03 13.08 7.35
CA ARG A 436 -2.96 14.53 7.53
C ARG A 436 -2.53 15.23 6.24
N GLU A 437 -2.67 16.55 6.22
CA GLU A 437 -2.20 17.43 5.14
C GLU A 437 -0.73 17.15 4.76
N ASP A 438 0.13 16.82 5.74
CA ASP A 438 1.56 16.51 5.58
C ASP A 438 1.86 15.05 5.18
N GLY A 439 0.82 14.23 4.95
CA GLY A 439 0.95 12.82 4.60
C GLY A 439 1.08 11.87 5.78
N THR A 440 1.16 12.37 7.02
CA THR A 440 1.25 11.53 8.22
C THR A 440 -0.01 10.66 8.35
N PRO A 441 0.13 9.32 8.42
CA PRO A 441 -1.02 8.44 8.62
C PRO A 441 -1.71 8.67 9.97
N MET A 442 -3.04 8.76 9.95
CA MET A 442 -3.88 8.85 11.15
C MET A 442 -4.57 7.54 11.47
N ALA A 443 -5.13 6.89 10.45
CA ALA A 443 -5.85 5.63 10.58
C ALA A 443 -5.85 4.91 9.23
N THR A 444 -5.97 3.59 9.24
CA THR A 444 -6.14 2.79 8.01
C THR A 444 -7.29 1.81 8.20
N SER A 445 -8.02 1.52 7.12
CA SER A 445 -9.12 0.54 7.15
C SER A 445 -8.63 -0.91 7.13
N PHE A 446 -7.35 -1.12 7.44
CA PHE A 446 -6.68 -2.39 7.26
C PHE A 446 -6.85 -3.27 8.50
N LEU A 447 -7.81 -4.19 8.41
CA LEU A 447 -7.64 -5.49 9.03
C LEU A 447 -6.84 -6.35 8.04
N PRO A 448 -5.63 -6.82 8.38
CA PRO A 448 -4.85 -7.66 7.49
C PRO A 448 -5.66 -8.86 7.02
N ASN A 449 -5.98 -8.85 5.72
CA ASN A 449 -6.45 -10.00 4.98
C ASN A 449 -5.22 -10.70 4.38
N CYS A 450 -5.19 -12.03 4.48
CA CYS A 450 -4.27 -12.84 3.67
C CYS A 450 -4.88 -13.14 2.30
N ASP A 451 -5.34 -12.12 1.58
CA ASP A 451 -5.92 -12.33 0.24
C ASP A 451 -4.93 -12.97 -0.75
N CYS A 452 -3.63 -12.93 -0.41
CA CYS A 452 -2.56 -13.54 -1.19
C CYS A 452 -2.05 -14.85 -0.62
N GLY A 453 -2.93 -15.78 -0.20
CA GLY A 453 -2.56 -17.14 0.21
C GLY A 453 -1.28 -17.19 1.04
N CYS A 454 -1.36 -16.77 2.30
CA CYS A 454 -0.30 -16.98 3.28
C CYS A 454 -0.08 -18.45 3.59
#